data_AF-A0A7J7YGI1-F1
#
_entry.id   AF-A0A7J7YGI1-F1
#
_cell.length_a   1.000
_cell.length_b   1.000
_cell.length_c   1.000
_cell.angle_alpha   90.00
_cell.angle_beta   90.00
_cell.angle_gamma   90.00
#
_symmetry.space_group_name_H-M   'P 1'
#
loop_
_entity.id
_entity.type
_entity.pdbx_description
1 polymer ?
#
loop_
_entity_poly.entity_id
_entity_poly.type
_entity_poly.pdbx_seq_one_letter_code
_entity_poly.pdbx_strand_id
1 'polypeptide(L)' 'MVCELDIIFNFEKAYFILDEFIMGGEIQETSKKTAVKAIEDSDMLQETLEEYMNKPTF' A
#
# COMPACT_ATOMS: atom_id res chain seq x y z
N MET A 1 -10.07 15.44 4.19
CA MET A 1 -8.87 16.24 4.48
C MET A 1 -7.96 15.32 5.26
N VAL A 2 -6.82 14.94 4.70
CA VAL A 2 -5.88 14.06 5.41
C VAL A 2 -5.22 14.89 6.50
N CYS A 3 -5.23 14.39 7.73
CA CYS A 3 -4.57 15.01 8.88
C CYS A 3 -3.40 14.15 9.37
N GLU A 4 -2.53 14.71 10.20
CA GLU A 4 -1.39 13.98 10.78
C GLU A 4 -1.82 12.70 11.51
N LEU A 5 -3.01 12.72 12.11
CA LEU A 5 -3.58 11.58 12.80
C LEU A 5 -3.89 10.41 11.84
N ASP A 6 -4.27 10.69 10.60
CA ASP A 6 -4.52 9.66 9.58
C ASP A 6 -3.23 8.93 9.20
N ILE A 7 -2.10 9.65 9.16
CA ILE A 7 -0.77 9.08 8.92
C ILE A 7 -0.30 8.26 10.12
N ILE A 8 -0.53 8.75 11.35
CA ILE A 8 -0.16 8.03 12.57
C ILE A 8 -0.93 6.70 12.69
N PHE A 9 -2.23 6.70 12.42
CA PHE A 9 -3.05 5.49 12.50
C PHE A 9 -2.84 4.53 11.33
N ASN A 10 -2.46 5.03 10.15
CA ASN A 10 -2.24 4.21 8.95
C ASN A 10 -0.77 4.28 8.49
N PHE A 11 0.17 4.19 9.43
CA PHE A 11 1.59 4.37 9.13
C PHE A 11 2.11 3.33 8.13
N GLU A 12 1.67 2.07 8.22
CA GLU A 12 2.05 1.01 7.28
C GLU A 12 1.61 1.33 5.85
N LYS A 13 0.36 1.79 5.68
CA LYS A 13 -0.12 2.26 4.37
C LYS A 13 0.66 3.48 3.90
N ALA A 14 0.97 4.43 4.77
CA ALA A 14 1.77 5.60 4.39
C ALA A 14 3.19 5.22 3.91
N TYR A 15 3.84 4.25 4.55
CA TYR A 15 5.14 3.73 4.13
C TYR A 15 5.05 2.96 2.80
N PHE A 16 4.03 2.13 2.63
CA PHE A 16 3.79 1.42 1.38
C PHE A 16 3.61 2.39 0.20
N ILE A 17 2.86 3.47 0.42
CA ILE A 17 2.71 4.55 -0.55
C ILE A 17 4.07 5.21 -0.83
N LEU A 18 4.82 5.54 0.22
CA LEU A 18 6.13 6.18 0.10
C LEU A 18 7.11 5.36 -0.73
N ASP A 19 7.13 4.04 -0.55
CA ASP A 19 7.99 3.12 -1.30
C ASP A 19 7.61 3.08 -2.79
N GLU A 20 6.32 3.09 -3.14
CA GLU A 20 5.86 3.17 -4.54
C GLU A 20 6.21 4.52 -5.21
N PHE A 21 6.24 5.60 -4.43
CA PHE A 21 6.64 6.91 -4.95
C PHE A 21 8.16 7.05 -5.05
N ILE A 22 8.93 6.47 -4.13
CA ILE A 22 10.36 6.68 -3.96
C ILE A 22 11.05 5.35 -3.66
N MET A 23 11.95 4.93 -4.55
CA MET A 23 12.81 3.76 -4.34
C MET A 23 14.28 4.15 -4.47
N GLY A 24 15.10 3.75 -3.49
CA GLY A 24 16.55 3.98 -3.53
C GLY A 24 16.98 5.46 -3.50
N GLY A 25 16.09 6.37 -3.10
CA GLY A 25 16.33 7.81 -3.10
C GLY A 25 16.00 8.51 -4.43
N GLU A 26 15.47 7.78 -5.41
CA GLU A 26 14.98 8.33 -6.68
C GLU A 26 13.44 8.25 -6.74
N ILE A 27 12.82 9.19 -7.44
CA ILE A 27 11.37 9.21 -7.65
C ILE A 27 11.06 8.15 -8.71
N GLN A 28 10.26 7.16 -8.35
CA GLN A 28 9.87 6.10 -9.27
C GLN A 28 8.60 6.49 -10.01
N GLU A 29 7.53 6.82 -9.27
CA GLU A 29 6.22 7.09 -9.85
C GLU A 29 5.79 8.54 -9.62
N THR A 30 5.63 9.32 -10.69
CA THR A 30 5.24 10.75 -10.60
C THR A 30 3.73 10.94 -10.75
N SER A 31 3.03 9.94 -11.27
CA SER A 31 1.60 9.98 -11.52
C SER A 31 0.83 9.51 -10.29
N LYS A 32 0.13 10.45 -9.64
CA LYS A 32 -0.79 10.13 -8.52
C LYS A 32 -1.84 9.08 -8.89
N LYS A 33 -2.29 9.02 -10.16
CA LYS A 33 -3.24 8.02 -10.62
C LYS A 33 -2.66 6.61 -10.63
N THR A 34 -1.40 6.49 -11.01
CA THR A 34 -0.71 5.20 -11.06
C THR A 34 -0.46 4.70 -9.64
N ALA A 35 0.03 5.58 -8.75
CA ALA A 35 0.26 5.24 -7.36
C ALA A 35 -1.01 4.80 -6.63
N VAL A 36 -2.13 5.55 -6.77
CA VAL A 36 -3.43 5.16 -6.17
C VAL A 36 -3.88 3.78 -6.64
N LYS A 37 -3.70 3.48 -7.93
CA LYS A 37 -4.06 2.18 -8.48
C LYS A 37 -3.18 1.05 -7.95
N ALA A 38 -1.86 1.26 -7.84
CA ALA A 38 -0.94 0.27 -7.28
C ALA A 38 -1.27 -0.05 -5.81
N ILE A 39 -1.69 0.96 -5.04
CA ILE A 39 -2.14 0.78 -3.65
C ILE A 39 -3.42 -0.06 -3.59
N GLU A 40 -4.42 0.25 -4.43
CA GLU A 40 -5.65 -0.54 -4.51
C GLU A 40 -5.39 -2.00 -4.91
N ASP A 41 -4.52 -2.21 -5.91
CA ASP A 41 -4.13 -3.54 -6.36
C ASP A 41 -3.40 -4.32 -5.25
N SER A 42 -2.56 -3.63 -4.44
CA SER A 42 -1.85 -4.25 -3.31
C SER A 42 -2.77 -4.58 -2.14
N ASP A 43 -3.72 -3.71 -1.79
CA ASP A 43 -4.73 -3.97 -0.75
C ASP A 43 -5.55 -5.23 -1.12
N MET A 44 -5.98 -5.37 -2.39
CA MET A 44 -6.68 -6.55 -2.89
C MET A 44 -5.84 -7.83 -2.85
N LEU A 45 -4.54 -7.73 -3.20
CA LEU A 45 -3.60 -8.83 -3.11
C LEU A 45 -3.38 -9.28 -1.66
N GLN A 46 -3.28 -8.34 -0.72
CA GLN A 46 -3.11 -8.64 0.70
C GLN A 46 -4.34 -9.37 1.26
N GLU A 47 -5.56 -8.88 1.01
CA GLU A 47 -6.80 -9.57 1.42
C GLU A 47 -6.87 -10.98 0.83
N THR A 48 -6.50 -11.12 -0.44
CA THR A 48 -6.47 -12.41 -1.13
C THR A 48 -5.46 -13.36 -0.49
N LEU A 49 -4.24 -12.90 -0.19
CA LEU A 49 -3.19 -13.68 0.47
C LEU A 49 -3.60 -14.11 1.88
N GLU A 50 -4.21 -13.21 2.65
CA GLU A 50 -4.75 -13.51 3.97
C GLU A 50 -5.83 -14.59 3.87
N GLU A 51 -6.73 -14.52 2.89
CA GLU A 51 -7.74 -15.56 2.65
C GLU A 51 -7.10 -16.91 2.26
N TYR A 52 -6.06 -16.91 1.43
CA TYR A 52 -5.33 -18.14 1.07
C TYR A 52 -4.60 -18.75 2.27
N MET A 53 -3.97 -17.93 3.12
CA MET A 53 -3.25 -18.37 4.31
C MET A 53 -4.19 -18.86 5.43
N ASN A 54 -5.43 -18.34 5.48
CA ASN A 54 -6.44 -18.77 6.45
C ASN A 54 -7.26 -19.99 6.01
N LYS A 55 -7.07 -20.49 4.78
CA LYS A 55 -7.66 -21.77 4.38
C LYS A 55 -6.89 -22.89 5.08
N PRO A 56 -7.55 -23.74 5.89
CA PRO A 56 -6.87 -24.85 6.54
C PRO A 56 -6.33 -25.77 5.44
N THR A 57 -5.00 -25.91 5.40
CA THR A 57 -4.34 -27.03 4.73
C THR A 57 -4.96 -28.31 5.27
N PHE A 58 -5.71 -29.01 4.42
CA PHE A 58 -6.20 -30.35 4.70
C PHE A 58 -5.03 -31.34 4.75
#